data_AF-A0A3A4ZQI4-F1
#
_entry.id   AF-A0A3A4ZQI4-F1
#
_cell.length_a   1.000
_cell.length_b   1.000
_cell.length_c   1.000
_cell.angle_alpha   90.00
_cell.angle_beta   90.00
_cell.angle_gamma   90.00
#
_symmetry.space_group_name_H-M   'P 1'
#
loop_
_entity.id
_entity.type
_entity.pdbx_description
1 polymer ?
#
loop_
_entity_poly.entity_id
_entity_poly.type
_entity_poly.pdbx_seq_one_letter_code
_entity_poly.pdbx_strand_id
1 'polypeptide(L)'
;MTSHNGVPVRPRRLLPAAIACLALLAAASCSRSGGGAGLKLPGDVYGFYLGETKEEVFARAAGHARIERAPDPPLGYRGELYNFSASLDGRGDVDYVRCAFFEGRLMEVIVYFRDAGLMNLELQKAKLESVYERTFAAEDPSREMAQKTLRFSIPGMSVTLRRITKKERIELYAQFLHEELHGRLLEKASKRGER
;
A
#
# COMPACT_ATOMS: atom_id res chain seq x y z
N MET A 1 82.71 16.64 34.01
CA MET A 1 82.26 17.61 32.98
C MET A 1 81.19 16.94 32.14
N THR A 2 79.99 17.54 32.06
CA THR A 2 78.95 17.45 30.98
C THR A 2 78.46 16.05 30.55
N SER A 3 77.18 15.74 30.33
CA SER A 3 75.93 16.49 30.30
C SER A 3 74.80 15.46 30.12
N HIS A 4 73.73 15.61 30.89
CA HIS A 4 72.31 15.45 30.55
C HIS A 4 71.77 14.47 29.49
N ASN A 5 70.70 13.78 29.95
CA ASN A 5 69.37 13.62 29.34
C ASN A 5 69.07 12.39 28.45
N GLY A 6 67.95 11.74 28.81
CA GLY A 6 67.04 11.16 27.81
C GLY A 6 66.38 9.85 28.23
N VAL A 7 65.36 9.90 29.09
CA VAL A 7 64.40 8.80 29.26
C VAL A 7 63.39 8.85 28.11
N PRO A 8 63.22 7.80 27.29
CA PRO A 8 62.08 7.73 26.38
C PRO A 8 60.90 7.08 27.08
N VAL A 9 59.95 7.91 27.50
CA VAL A 9 58.59 7.50 27.89
C VAL A 9 57.87 7.03 26.62
N ARG A 10 57.50 5.75 26.55
CA ARG A 10 56.65 5.22 25.47
C ARG A 10 55.23 5.80 25.60
N PRO A 11 54.61 6.29 24.51
CA PRO A 11 53.23 6.73 24.55
C PRO A 11 52.29 5.54 24.74
N ARG A 12 51.40 5.65 25.74
CA ARG A 12 50.27 4.75 25.96
C ARG A 12 49.37 4.77 24.72
N ARG A 13 49.15 3.61 24.10
CA ARG A 13 48.11 3.40 23.11
C ARG A 13 46.74 3.54 23.79
N LEU A 14 46.10 4.69 23.67
CA LEU A 14 44.68 4.86 23.96
C LEU A 14 43.90 4.28 22.78
N LEU A 15 43.40 3.05 22.94
CA LEU A 15 42.36 2.49 22.09
C LEU A 15 41.07 3.32 22.31
N PRO A 16 40.42 3.85 21.25
CA PRO A 16 39.18 4.57 21.42
C PRO A 16 38.05 3.57 21.70
N ALA A 17 37.69 3.42 22.97
CA ALA A 17 36.47 2.73 23.41
C ALA A 17 35.16 3.43 22.97
N ALA A 18 35.25 4.44 22.09
CA ALA A 18 34.14 5.29 21.68
C ALA A 18 33.36 4.78 20.45
N ILE A 19 33.76 3.67 19.83
CA ILE A 19 33.06 3.13 18.64
C ILE A 19 32.01 2.07 19.02
N ALA A 20 32.08 1.48 20.22
CA ALA A 20 31.14 0.43 20.63
C ALA A 20 29.75 0.96 21.05
N CYS A 21 29.61 2.23 21.42
CA CYS A 21 28.34 2.77 21.93
C CYS A 21 27.37 3.29 20.84
N LEU A 22 27.83 3.49 19.61
CA LEU A 22 26.96 3.94 18.49
C LEU A 22 26.24 2.78 17.80
N ALA A 23 26.72 1.54 17.92
CA ALA A 23 26.04 0.37 17.38
C ALA A 23 24.82 -0.08 18.24
N LEU A 24 24.82 0.24 19.54
CA LEU A 24 23.73 -0.14 20.46
C LEU A 24 22.54 0.83 20.43
N LEU A 25 22.74 2.09 20.01
CA LEU A 25 21.63 3.05 19.82
C LEU A 25 20.93 2.88 18.46
N ALA A 26 21.59 2.30 17.47
CA ALA A 26 20.94 1.91 16.20
C ALA A 26 20.07 0.64 16.35
N ALA A 27 20.35 -0.22 17.33
CA ALA A 27 19.55 -1.42 17.61
C ALA A 27 18.26 -1.14 18.42
N ALA A 28 18.17 0.00 19.12
CA ALA A 28 17.01 0.36 19.93
C ALA A 28 15.92 1.15 19.16
N SER A 29 16.21 1.56 17.92
CA SER A 29 15.25 2.28 17.05
C SER A 29 14.69 1.40 15.92
N CYS A 30 14.95 0.09 15.97
CA CYS A 30 14.49 -0.86 14.98
C CYS A 30 13.50 -1.87 15.58
N SER A 31 12.28 -1.73 15.08
CA SER A 31 11.24 -2.75 15.01
C SER A 31 10.36 -2.93 16.26
N ARG A 32 9.21 -2.27 16.18
CA ARG A 32 7.94 -2.92 16.52
C ARG A 32 7.69 -4.04 15.49
N SER A 33 8.56 -5.05 15.42
CA SER A 33 8.32 -6.28 14.65
C SER A 33 7.45 -7.20 15.50
N GLY A 34 6.15 -6.91 15.54
CA GLY A 34 5.25 -7.70 16.37
C GLY A 34 3.82 -7.23 16.22
N GLY A 35 3.13 -7.75 15.20
CA GLY A 35 1.69 -7.54 15.03
C GLY A 35 1.15 -7.66 13.61
N GLY A 36 1.90 -8.21 12.65
CA GLY A 36 1.53 -8.09 11.24
C GLY A 36 1.63 -9.35 10.36
N ALA A 37 2.06 -10.50 10.89
CA ALA A 37 2.06 -11.74 10.11
C ALA A 37 0.63 -12.21 9.75
N GLY A 38 -0.38 -11.81 10.54
CA GLY A 38 -1.79 -12.15 10.30
C GLY A 38 -2.59 -11.15 9.46
N LEU A 39 -1.97 -10.05 8.99
CA LEU A 39 -2.69 -9.02 8.24
C LEU A 39 -2.64 -9.25 6.72
N LYS A 40 -1.78 -10.14 6.23
CA LYS A 40 -1.75 -10.44 4.80
C LYS A 40 -2.92 -11.37 4.46
N LEU A 41 -3.82 -10.91 3.60
CA LEU A 41 -4.94 -11.72 3.15
C LEU A 41 -4.45 -12.80 2.17
N PRO A 42 -5.07 -14.00 2.17
CA PRO A 42 -4.78 -15.01 1.19
C PRO A 42 -5.34 -14.61 -0.20
N GLY A 43 -4.60 -14.96 -1.25
CA GLY A 43 -4.97 -14.65 -2.64
C GLY A 43 -4.50 -13.28 -3.11
N ASP A 44 -4.11 -13.19 -4.38
CA ASP A 44 -3.73 -11.93 -5.00
C ASP A 44 -4.89 -11.29 -5.76
N VAL A 45 -4.85 -9.96 -5.85
CA VAL A 45 -5.71 -9.14 -6.70
C VAL A 45 -4.83 -8.46 -7.72
N TYR A 46 -4.87 -8.94 -8.97
CA TYR A 46 -4.05 -8.40 -10.06
C TYR A 46 -2.54 -8.45 -9.76
N GLY A 47 -2.10 -9.52 -9.08
CA GLY A 47 -0.74 -9.72 -8.61
C GLY A 47 -0.38 -8.98 -7.32
N PHE A 48 -1.32 -8.32 -6.63
CA PHE A 48 -1.09 -7.66 -5.34
C PHE A 48 -1.73 -8.42 -4.18
N TYR A 49 -1.08 -8.50 -3.02
CA TYR A 49 -1.65 -9.12 -1.82
C TYR A 49 -1.99 -8.05 -0.78
N LEU A 50 -3.27 -7.88 -0.47
CA LEU A 50 -3.67 -6.97 0.60
C LEU A 50 -3.00 -7.35 1.92
N GLY A 51 -2.49 -6.35 2.63
CA GLY A 51 -1.78 -6.47 3.90
C GLY A 51 -0.30 -6.83 3.79
N GLU A 52 0.22 -7.11 2.59
CA GLU A 52 1.66 -7.30 2.36
C GLU A 52 2.44 -5.99 2.60
N THR A 53 3.74 -6.08 2.88
CA THR A 53 4.53 -4.88 3.20
C THR A 53 4.85 -4.08 1.94
N LYS A 54 5.10 -2.78 2.10
CA LYS A 54 5.52 -1.90 0.99
C LYS A 54 6.79 -2.43 0.31
N GLU A 55 7.73 -2.92 1.10
CA GLU A 55 8.99 -3.49 0.60
C GLU A 55 8.74 -4.74 -0.24
N GLU A 56 7.83 -5.63 0.20
CA GLU A 56 7.42 -6.83 -0.56
C GLU A 56 6.78 -6.45 -1.90
N VAL A 57 5.85 -5.49 -1.92
CA VAL A 57 5.23 -5.01 -3.17
C VAL A 57 6.28 -4.46 -4.12
N PHE A 58 7.16 -3.58 -3.62
CA PHE A 58 8.13 -2.87 -4.45
C PHE A 58 9.19 -3.82 -5.02
N ALA A 59 9.61 -4.81 -4.23
CA ALA A 59 10.51 -5.86 -4.70
C ALA A 59 9.89 -6.68 -5.85
N ARG A 60 8.60 -7.05 -5.75
CA ARG A 60 7.91 -7.78 -6.81
C ARG A 60 7.62 -6.93 -8.05
N ALA A 61 7.42 -5.63 -7.87
CA ALA A 61 7.19 -4.69 -8.97
C ALA A 61 8.48 -4.28 -9.70
N ALA A 62 9.65 -4.53 -9.11
CA ALA A 62 10.94 -4.14 -9.67
C ALA A 62 11.14 -4.78 -11.06
N GLY A 63 11.38 -3.94 -12.07
CA GLY A 63 11.54 -4.37 -13.46
C GLY A 63 10.24 -4.71 -14.20
N HIS A 64 9.09 -4.73 -13.51
CA HIS A 64 7.78 -5.05 -14.10
C HIS A 64 6.89 -3.82 -14.32
N ALA A 65 6.88 -2.89 -13.37
CA ALA A 65 6.07 -1.67 -13.45
C ALA A 65 6.88 -0.44 -13.03
N ARG A 66 6.62 0.70 -13.67
CA ARG A 66 7.12 2.00 -13.19
C ARG A 66 6.27 2.39 -11.98
N ILE A 67 6.93 2.76 -10.89
CA ILE A 67 6.30 3.14 -9.63
C ILE A 67 6.51 4.64 -9.42
N GLU A 68 5.42 5.37 -9.21
CA GLU A 68 5.43 6.81 -8.95
C GLU A 68 4.64 7.12 -7.70
N ARG A 69 5.16 8.03 -6.85
CA ARG A 69 4.39 8.52 -5.72
C ARG A 69 3.25 9.38 -6.26
N ALA A 70 2.01 9.04 -5.88
CA ALA A 70 0.84 9.83 -6.25
C ALA A 70 0.70 11.02 -5.29
N PRO A 71 0.04 12.13 -5.72
CA PRO A 71 -0.27 13.23 -4.83
C PRO A 71 -1.05 12.74 -3.61
N ASP A 72 -0.71 13.28 -2.44
CA ASP A 72 -1.45 12.99 -1.22
C ASP A 72 -2.91 13.45 -1.41
N PRO A 73 -3.90 12.69 -0.91
CA PRO A 73 -5.29 13.09 -1.06
C PRO A 73 -5.55 14.39 -0.30
N PRO A 74 -6.51 15.24 -0.73
CA PRO A 74 -6.76 16.57 -0.15
C PRO A 74 -7.02 16.61 1.37
N LEU A 75 -7.25 15.45 2.00
CA LEU A 75 -7.53 15.28 3.42
C LEU A 75 -6.55 14.32 4.13
N GLY A 76 -5.43 13.97 3.50
CA GLY A 76 -4.38 13.10 4.08
C GLY A 76 -4.86 11.70 4.51
N TYR A 77 -6.05 11.31 4.05
CA TYR A 77 -6.82 10.24 4.68
C TYR A 77 -6.39 8.84 4.28
N ARG A 78 -5.72 8.65 3.14
CA ARG A 78 -5.48 7.30 2.59
C ARG A 78 -4.07 6.73 2.85
N GLY A 79 -3.30 7.29 3.77
CA GLY A 79 -1.89 6.88 3.94
C GLY A 79 -1.04 7.25 2.71
N GLU A 80 0.07 6.53 2.48
CA GLU A 80 0.98 6.80 1.36
C GLU A 80 0.41 6.23 0.05
N LEU A 81 0.32 7.03 -1.01
CA LEU A 81 -0.23 6.62 -2.31
C LEU A 81 0.85 6.46 -3.38
N TYR A 82 0.75 5.38 -4.16
CA TYR A 82 1.63 5.11 -5.30
C TYR A 82 0.84 4.64 -6.51
N ASN A 83 1.21 5.09 -7.70
CA ASN A 83 0.73 4.56 -8.98
C ASN A 83 1.77 3.60 -9.55
N PHE A 84 1.31 2.44 -9.99
CA PHE A 84 2.04 1.42 -10.72
C PHE A 84 1.55 1.43 -12.16
N SER A 85 2.44 1.52 -13.14
CA SER A 85 2.08 1.63 -14.56
C SER A 85 1.41 0.38 -15.16
N ALA A 86 1.32 -0.72 -14.41
CA ALA A 86 0.72 -1.98 -14.83
C ALA A 86 0.34 -2.82 -13.60
N SER A 87 -0.47 -3.86 -13.79
CA SER A 87 -0.65 -4.91 -12.79
C SER A 87 0.57 -5.83 -12.71
N LEU A 88 0.73 -6.54 -11.58
CA LEU A 88 1.88 -7.42 -11.38
C LEU A 88 1.66 -8.84 -11.94
N ASP A 89 0.43 -9.18 -12.30
CA ASP A 89 0.08 -10.42 -13.00
C ASP A 89 0.16 -10.30 -14.54
N GLY A 90 0.56 -9.14 -15.08
CA GLY A 90 0.81 -8.95 -16.50
C GLY A 90 -0.44 -8.79 -17.38
N ARG A 91 -1.60 -8.49 -16.78
CA ARG A 91 -2.86 -8.29 -17.51
C ARG A 91 -2.85 -7.03 -18.37
N GLY A 92 -3.04 -7.21 -19.68
CA GLY A 92 -3.02 -6.12 -20.67
C GLY A 92 -4.26 -5.21 -20.71
N ASP A 93 -5.37 -5.60 -20.05
CA ASP A 93 -6.59 -4.78 -19.93
C ASP A 93 -6.48 -3.68 -18.86
N VAL A 94 -5.42 -3.71 -18.04
CA VAL A 94 -5.13 -2.73 -17.00
C VAL A 94 -4.37 -1.54 -17.59
N ASP A 95 -4.84 -0.33 -17.28
CA ASP A 95 -4.17 0.94 -17.61
C ASP A 95 -3.09 1.25 -16.58
N TYR A 96 -3.47 1.34 -15.32
CA TYR A 96 -2.56 1.49 -14.18
C TYR A 96 -3.22 0.99 -12.90
N VAL A 97 -2.41 0.79 -11.86
CA VAL A 97 -2.89 0.41 -10.53
C VAL A 97 -2.48 1.47 -9.53
N ARG A 98 -3.39 1.91 -8.66
CA ARG A 98 -3.08 2.78 -7.53
C ARG A 98 -3.12 1.97 -6.24
N CYS A 99 -2.05 2.04 -5.47
CA CYS A 99 -1.92 1.38 -4.19
C CYS A 99 -1.87 2.41 -3.06
N ALA A 100 -2.60 2.14 -1.98
CA ALA A 100 -2.54 2.91 -0.75
C ALA A 100 -1.91 2.07 0.37
N PHE A 101 -0.92 2.65 1.04
CA PHE A 101 -0.20 2.01 2.13
C PHE A 101 -0.50 2.71 3.46
N PHE A 102 -0.91 1.93 4.45
CA PHE A 102 -1.14 2.39 5.80
C PHE A 102 -0.23 1.61 6.75
N GLU A 103 0.55 2.33 7.58
CA GLU A 103 1.51 1.74 8.53
C GLU A 103 2.47 0.73 7.86
N GLY A 104 2.93 1.06 6.64
CA GLY A 104 3.85 0.24 5.86
C GLY A 104 3.23 -0.97 5.17
N ARG A 105 1.89 -1.14 5.23
CA ARG A 105 1.18 -2.28 4.64
C ARG A 105 0.20 -1.85 3.56
N LEU A 106 0.06 -2.68 2.54
CA LEU A 106 -0.86 -2.46 1.42
C LEU A 106 -2.32 -2.57 1.91
N MET A 107 -2.99 -1.43 2.04
CA MET A 107 -4.36 -1.35 2.53
C MET A 107 -5.38 -1.37 1.39
N GLU A 108 -5.06 -0.72 0.28
CA GLU A 108 -6.00 -0.54 -0.85
C GLU A 108 -5.28 -0.75 -2.18
N VAL A 109 -5.94 -1.45 -3.10
CA VAL A 109 -5.53 -1.60 -4.49
C VAL A 109 -6.68 -1.13 -5.38
N ILE A 110 -6.41 -0.20 -6.29
CA ILE A 110 -7.38 0.31 -7.27
C ILE A 110 -6.84 0.05 -8.66
N VAL A 111 -7.49 -0.83 -9.39
CA VAL A 111 -7.13 -1.24 -10.74
C VAL A 111 -7.96 -0.41 -11.72
N TYR A 112 -7.31 0.44 -12.51
CA TYR A 112 -7.95 1.21 -13.58
C TYR A 112 -7.86 0.45 -14.89
N PHE A 113 -9.00 0.27 -15.57
CA PHE A 113 -9.07 -0.44 -16.84
C PHE A 113 -8.92 0.52 -18.02
N ARG A 114 -8.26 0.06 -19.09
CA ARG A 114 -8.05 0.86 -20.31
C ARG A 114 -9.37 1.21 -21.01
N ASP A 115 -10.27 0.24 -21.08
CA ASP A 115 -11.61 0.42 -21.63
C ASP A 115 -12.62 0.71 -20.50
N ALA A 116 -13.25 1.89 -20.56
CA ALA A 116 -14.29 2.30 -19.61
C ALA A 116 -15.72 2.18 -20.18
N GLY A 117 -15.90 1.41 -21.26
CA GLY A 117 -17.19 1.12 -21.87
C GLY A 117 -18.12 0.29 -20.97
N LEU A 118 -19.42 0.35 -21.27
CA LEU A 118 -20.43 -0.43 -20.54
C LEU A 118 -20.24 -1.95 -20.71
N MET A 119 -19.80 -2.38 -21.88
CA MET A 119 -19.50 -3.79 -22.13
C MET A 119 -18.37 -4.31 -21.23
N ASN A 120 -17.31 -3.52 -21.03
CA ASN A 120 -16.24 -3.90 -20.12
C ASN A 120 -16.70 -3.85 -18.64
N LEU A 121 -17.60 -2.93 -18.27
CA LEU A 121 -18.20 -2.93 -16.93
C LEU A 121 -18.90 -4.27 -16.64
N GLU A 122 -19.76 -4.74 -17.53
CA GLU A 122 -20.46 -6.02 -17.37
C GLU A 122 -19.50 -7.21 -17.37
N LEU A 123 -18.46 -7.17 -18.21
CA LEU A 123 -17.42 -8.20 -18.24
C LEU A 123 -16.66 -8.29 -16.91
N GLN A 124 -16.19 -7.15 -16.39
CA GLN A 124 -15.46 -7.12 -15.11
C GLN A 124 -16.37 -7.48 -13.94
N LYS A 125 -17.64 -7.09 -13.98
CA LYS A 125 -18.64 -7.52 -13.01
C LYS A 125 -18.74 -9.05 -12.99
N ALA A 126 -19.05 -9.67 -14.12
CA ALA A 126 -19.20 -11.13 -14.22
C ALA A 126 -17.92 -11.88 -13.79
N LYS A 127 -16.74 -11.36 -14.17
CA LYS A 127 -15.45 -11.91 -13.76
C LYS A 127 -15.23 -11.85 -12.26
N LEU A 128 -15.49 -10.70 -11.61
CA LEU A 128 -15.35 -10.57 -10.17
C LEU A 128 -16.37 -11.44 -9.42
N GLU A 129 -17.61 -11.51 -9.90
CA GLU A 129 -18.64 -12.38 -9.31
C GLU A 129 -18.24 -13.86 -9.40
N SER A 130 -17.64 -14.27 -10.52
CA SER A 130 -17.12 -15.62 -10.71
C SER A 130 -15.91 -15.93 -9.83
N VAL A 131 -14.97 -14.98 -9.67
CA VAL A 131 -13.74 -15.19 -8.88
C VAL A 131 -14.06 -15.31 -7.39
N TYR A 132 -15.00 -14.50 -6.89
CA TYR A 132 -15.28 -14.43 -5.46
C TYR A 132 -16.53 -15.20 -5.04
N GLU A 133 -17.24 -15.82 -5.99
CA GLU A 133 -18.50 -16.54 -5.77
C GLU A 133 -19.52 -15.69 -4.98
N ARG A 134 -19.64 -14.42 -5.39
CA ARG A 134 -20.53 -13.43 -4.80
C ARG A 134 -21.23 -12.65 -5.89
N THR A 135 -22.41 -12.12 -5.59
CA THR A 135 -23.12 -11.21 -6.48
C THR A 135 -22.97 -9.79 -5.96
N PHE A 136 -22.74 -8.85 -6.86
CA PHE A 136 -22.72 -7.44 -6.49
C PHE A 136 -24.11 -6.97 -6.06
N ALA A 137 -24.15 -6.19 -4.98
CA ALA A 137 -25.33 -5.40 -4.62
C ALA A 137 -25.15 -3.97 -5.11
N ALA A 138 -26.22 -3.38 -5.67
CA ALA A 138 -26.30 -1.94 -5.86
C ALA A 138 -26.61 -1.28 -4.52
N GLU A 139 -25.90 -0.20 -4.17
CA GLU A 139 -26.00 0.46 -2.86
C GLU A 139 -27.38 1.14 -2.64
N ASP A 140 -28.08 1.52 -3.71
CA ASP A 140 -29.45 2.04 -3.70
C ASP A 140 -30.07 1.89 -5.13
N PRO A 141 -31.09 1.04 -5.34
CA PRO A 141 -31.70 0.84 -6.66
C PRO A 141 -32.50 2.03 -7.19
N SER A 142 -32.81 3.02 -6.34
CA SER A 142 -33.80 4.08 -6.62
C SER A 142 -33.22 5.36 -7.22
N ARG A 143 -31.89 5.48 -7.31
CA ARG A 143 -31.20 6.65 -7.88
C ARG A 143 -30.42 6.27 -9.12
N GLU A 144 -30.30 7.20 -10.07
CA GLU A 144 -29.49 7.10 -11.31
C GLU A 144 -28.01 6.69 -11.07
N MET A 145 -27.54 6.77 -9.82
CA MET A 145 -26.25 6.26 -9.35
C MET A 145 -26.17 4.73 -9.19
N ALA A 146 -27.30 4.02 -9.22
CA ALA A 146 -27.43 2.57 -9.02
C ALA A 146 -26.59 1.73 -10.00
N GLN A 147 -26.31 2.27 -11.19
CA GLN A 147 -25.57 1.55 -12.24
C GLN A 147 -24.05 1.80 -12.23
N LYS A 148 -23.55 2.68 -11.34
CA LYS A 148 -22.16 3.17 -11.41
C LYS A 148 -21.26 2.67 -10.28
N THR A 149 -21.84 2.15 -9.21
CA THR A 149 -21.08 1.62 -8.07
C THR A 149 -21.69 0.31 -7.61
N LEU A 150 -20.92 -0.76 -7.78
CA LEU A 150 -21.26 -2.12 -7.41
C LEU A 150 -20.32 -2.54 -6.28
N ARG A 151 -20.84 -3.06 -5.16
CA ARG A 151 -20.01 -3.53 -4.04
C ARG A 151 -20.46 -4.89 -3.51
N PHE A 152 -19.49 -5.66 -3.02
CA PHE A 152 -19.72 -6.75 -2.07
C PHE A 152 -18.53 -6.81 -1.08
N SER A 153 -18.72 -7.51 0.04
CA SER A 153 -17.64 -7.84 0.97
C SER A 153 -17.41 -9.35 1.02
N ILE A 154 -16.16 -9.73 1.25
CA ILE A 154 -15.73 -11.08 1.58
C ILE A 154 -14.89 -11.00 2.88
N PRO A 155 -14.60 -12.12 3.55
CA PRO A 155 -13.81 -12.07 4.79
C PRO A 155 -12.50 -11.28 4.63
N GLY A 156 -12.40 -10.15 5.33
CA GLY A 156 -11.21 -9.30 5.38
C GLY A 156 -11.08 -8.25 4.26
N MET A 157 -11.90 -8.31 3.21
CA MET A 157 -11.80 -7.40 2.06
C MET A 157 -13.18 -6.95 1.54
N SER A 158 -13.30 -5.66 1.22
CA SER A 158 -14.39 -5.15 0.40
C SER A 158 -13.94 -4.94 -1.05
N VAL A 159 -14.82 -5.28 -1.99
CA VAL A 159 -14.60 -5.14 -3.43
C VAL A 159 -15.63 -4.17 -3.99
N THR A 160 -15.16 -3.17 -4.72
CA THR A 160 -16.00 -2.11 -5.29
C THR A 160 -15.66 -1.92 -6.76
N LEU A 161 -16.61 -2.14 -7.67
CA LEU A 161 -16.48 -1.89 -9.11
C LEU A 161 -17.23 -0.60 -9.46
N ARG A 162 -16.54 0.35 -10.10
CA ARG A 162 -17.10 1.68 -10.37
C ARG A 162 -16.80 2.20 -11.76
N ARG A 163 -17.84 2.76 -12.38
CA ARG A 163 -17.74 3.52 -13.62
C ARG A 163 -18.16 4.96 -13.38
N ILE A 164 -17.24 5.91 -13.53
CA ILE A 164 -17.46 7.32 -13.17
C ILE A 164 -17.12 8.21 -14.35
N THR A 165 -18.03 9.12 -14.68
CA THR A 165 -17.76 10.22 -15.61
C THR A 165 -17.07 11.35 -14.85
N LYS A 166 -15.84 11.67 -15.23
CA LYS A 166 -15.13 12.89 -14.81
C LYS A 166 -15.23 13.95 -15.92
N LYS A 167 -14.85 15.18 -15.60
CA LYS A 167 -14.91 16.34 -16.51
C LYS A 167 -14.28 16.07 -17.89
N GLU A 168 -13.20 15.31 -17.93
CA GLU A 168 -12.39 15.09 -19.15
C GLU A 168 -12.44 13.66 -19.68
N ARG A 169 -12.92 12.69 -18.89
CA ARG A 169 -12.91 11.27 -19.26
C ARG A 169 -13.87 10.43 -18.43
N ILE A 170 -14.18 9.25 -18.93
CA ILE A 170 -14.86 8.21 -18.17
C ILE A 170 -13.80 7.26 -17.63
N GLU A 171 -13.90 6.89 -16.35
CA GLU A 171 -13.03 5.91 -15.71
C GLU A 171 -13.84 4.68 -15.31
N LEU A 172 -13.27 3.50 -15.51
CA LEU A 172 -13.74 2.24 -14.94
C LEU A 172 -12.63 1.68 -14.07
N TYR A 173 -12.95 1.32 -12.83
CA TYR A 173 -11.98 0.74 -11.91
C TYR A 173 -12.59 -0.24 -10.94
N ALA A 174 -11.78 -1.20 -10.50
CA ALA A 174 -12.06 -2.09 -9.38
C ALA A 174 -11.18 -1.70 -8.19
N GLN A 175 -11.80 -1.52 -7.04
CA GLN A 175 -11.15 -1.17 -5.78
C GLN A 175 -11.27 -2.36 -4.82
N PHE A 176 -10.14 -2.74 -4.24
CA PHE A 176 -9.99 -3.80 -3.27
C PHE A 176 -9.44 -3.17 -1.99
N LEU A 177 -10.16 -3.32 -0.88
CA LEU A 177 -9.85 -2.61 0.35
C LEU A 177 -9.78 -3.61 1.52
N HIS A 178 -8.64 -3.62 2.20
CA HIS A 178 -8.43 -4.41 3.40
C HIS A 178 -9.23 -3.81 4.57
N GLU A 179 -10.26 -4.52 5.04
CA GLU A 179 -11.24 -3.98 5.99
C GLU A 179 -10.61 -3.65 7.35
N GLU A 180 -9.75 -4.52 7.89
CA GLU A 180 -9.10 -4.25 9.19
C GLU A 180 -8.14 -3.06 9.15
N LEU A 181 -7.23 -3.00 8.16
CA LEU A 181 -6.32 -1.87 8.00
C LEU A 181 -7.07 -0.57 7.77
N HIS A 182 -8.15 -0.62 6.98
CA HIS A 182 -9.03 0.52 6.79
C HIS A 182 -9.70 0.94 8.10
N GLY A 183 -10.24 0.01 8.90
CA GLY A 183 -10.82 0.30 10.22
C GLY A 183 -9.83 1.00 11.16
N ARG A 184 -8.60 0.51 11.24
CA ARG A 184 -7.52 1.16 12.03
C ARG A 184 -7.21 2.58 11.56
N LEU A 185 -7.25 2.81 10.24
CA LEU A 185 -7.10 4.14 9.67
C LEU A 185 -8.27 5.06 10.07
N LEU A 186 -9.52 4.59 10.01
CA LEU A 186 -10.71 5.34 10.44
C LEU A 186 -10.59 5.78 11.91
N GLU A 187 -10.23 4.85 12.80
CA GLU A 187 -10.06 5.12 14.22
C GLU A 187 -8.98 6.18 14.48
N LYS A 188 -7.87 6.10 13.74
CA LYS A 188 -6.77 7.06 13.86
C LYS A 188 -7.16 8.45 13.35
N ALA A 189 -7.97 8.51 12.29
CA ALA A 189 -8.50 9.77 11.76
C ALA A 189 -9.49 10.43 12.73
N SER A 190 -10.41 9.64 13.31
CA SER A 190 -11.34 10.11 14.35
C SER A 190 -10.61 10.71 15.55
N LYS A 191 -9.61 10.01 16.10
CA LYS A 191 -8.80 10.48 17.24
C LYS A 191 -7.97 11.74 16.95
N ARG A 192 -7.70 12.05 15.67
CA ARG A 192 -6.98 13.27 15.27
C ARG A 192 -7.92 14.48 15.14
N GLY A 193 -9.20 14.26 14.85
CA GLY A 193 -10.20 15.34 14.78
C GLY A 193 -10.70 15.82 16.15
N GLU A 194 -10.41 15.09 17.22
CA GLU A 194 -10.75 15.43 18.61
C GLU A 194 -9.65 16.21 19.35
N ARG A 195 -8.54 16.56 18.68
CA ARG A 195 -7.43 17.36 19.22
C ARG A 195 -7.35 18.71 18.52
#